data_AF-A0A9N8JKQ8-F1
#
_entry.id   AF-A0A9N8JKQ8-F1
#
_cell.length_a   1.000
_cell.length_b   1.000
_cell.length_c   1.000
_cell.angle_alpha   90.00
_cell.angle_beta   90.00
_cell.angle_gamma   90.00
#
_symmetry.space_group_name_H-M   'P 1'
#
loop_
_entity.id
_entity.type
_entity.pdbx_description
1 polymer ?
#
loop_
_entity_poly.entity_id
_entity_poly.type
_entity_poly.pdbx_seq_one_letter_code
_entity_poly.pdbx_strand_id
1 'polypeptide(L)'
;MFTAATCTPASIAPPDFKGELITKPFSCALENDRHICVNGGGTCNITTDGYYIVNVLCIIIGVVTFWGFIKPKALQLQSLPLRAWRIAEQ
;
A
#
# COMPACT_ATOMS: atom_id res chain seq x y z
N MET A 1 -5.16 -9.43 2.18
CA MET A 1 -5.54 -8.00 2.12
C MET A 1 -4.68 -7.27 3.14
N PHE A 2 -3.76 -6.40 2.71
CA PHE A 2 -2.94 -5.59 3.62
C PHE A 2 -3.73 -4.39 4.17
N THR A 3 -4.67 -3.90 3.38
CA THR A 3 -5.65 -2.87 3.73
C THR A 3 -7.04 -3.51 3.80
N ALA A 4 -7.81 -3.17 4.82
CA ALA A 4 -9.18 -3.60 5.05
C ALA A 4 -10.00 -2.41 5.55
N ALA A 5 -11.14 -2.17 4.89
CA ALA A 5 -12.12 -1.17 5.29
C ALA A 5 -13.51 -1.69 4.95
N THR A 6 -14.48 -1.45 5.83
CA THR A 6 -15.84 -1.96 5.70
C THR A 6 -16.84 -0.81 5.75
N CYS A 7 -17.75 -0.78 4.78
CA CYS A 7 -18.88 0.13 4.77
C CYS A 7 -19.94 -0.36 5.75
N THR A 8 -20.28 0.45 6.75
CA THR A 8 -21.41 0.22 7.65
C THR A 8 -22.61 1.03 7.16
N PRO A 9 -23.74 0.38 6.79
CA PRO A 9 -24.93 1.08 6.34
C PRO A 9 -25.59 1.88 7.48
N ALA A 10 -26.21 3.02 7.16
CA ALA A 10 -26.99 3.77 8.13
C ALA A 10 -28.32 3.08 8.42
N SER A 11 -28.68 2.92 9.69
CA SER A 11 -29.94 2.31 10.11
C SER A 11 -31.15 3.24 9.94
N ILE A 12 -30.92 4.55 9.74
CA ILE A 12 -31.94 5.59 9.57
C ILE A 12 -31.50 6.44 8.37
N ALA A 13 -32.40 6.67 7.42
CA ALA A 13 -32.14 7.53 6.28
C ALA A 13 -31.91 8.97 6.76
N PRO A 14 -30.82 9.65 6.35
CA PRO A 14 -30.67 11.07 6.63
C PRO A 14 -31.85 11.86 6.02
N PRO A 15 -32.40 12.88 6.71
CA PRO A 15 -33.63 13.57 6.31
C PRO A 15 -33.56 14.24 4.92
N ASP A 16 -32.36 14.55 4.43
CA ASP A 16 -32.12 15.18 3.11
C ASP A 16 -31.60 14.20 2.04
N PHE A 17 -31.60 12.89 2.31
CA PHE A 17 -31.03 11.90 1.41
C PHE A 17 -32.00 11.52 0.28
N LYS A 18 -31.67 11.89 -0.98
CA LYS A 18 -32.50 11.65 -2.17
C LYS A 18 -32.04 10.48 -3.05
N GLY A 19 -31.28 9.52 -2.49
CA GLY A 19 -30.70 8.39 -3.22
C GLY A 19 -31.12 7.02 -2.68
N GLU A 20 -30.63 5.96 -3.33
CA GLU A 20 -30.81 4.58 -2.86
C GLU A 20 -29.86 4.30 -1.67
N LEU A 21 -30.43 3.85 -0.56
CA LEU A 21 -29.67 3.56 0.65
C LEU A 21 -28.94 2.23 0.53
N ILE A 22 -27.70 2.21 1.00
CA ILE A 22 -26.99 0.95 1.12
C ILE A 22 -27.56 0.21 2.32
N THR A 23 -28.00 -1.02 2.09
CA THR A 23 -28.58 -1.89 3.13
C THR A 23 -27.67 -3.04 3.54
N LYS A 24 -26.58 -3.26 2.80
CA LYS A 24 -25.64 -4.37 3.00
C LYS A 24 -24.21 -3.85 3.24
N PRO A 25 -23.46 -4.45 4.18
CA PRO A 25 -22.05 -4.14 4.36
C PRO A 25 -21.23 -4.69 3.19
N PHE A 26 -20.21 -3.93 2.77
CA PHE A 26 -19.24 -4.33 1.74
C PHE A 26 -17.87 -3.71 2.00
N SER A 27 -16.84 -4.13 1.26
CA SER A 27 -15.49 -3.59 1.38
C SER A 27 -15.41 -2.19 0.76
N CYS A 28 -15.00 -1.19 1.51
CA CYS A 28 -14.77 0.18 1.02
C CYS A 28 -13.27 0.54 0.96
N ALA A 29 -12.41 -0.48 0.79
CA ALA A 29 -10.96 -0.29 0.70
C ALA A 29 -10.51 0.43 -0.58
N LEU A 30 -11.31 0.37 -1.65
CA LEU A 30 -11.07 1.13 -2.88
C LEU A 30 -11.79 2.47 -2.83
N GLU A 31 -11.20 3.49 -3.44
CA GLU A 31 -11.77 4.85 -3.46
C GLU A 31 -13.16 4.88 -4.12
N ASN A 32 -13.36 4.14 -5.22
CA ASN A 32 -14.67 4.03 -5.86
C ASN A 32 -15.74 3.48 -4.90
N ASP A 33 -15.41 2.43 -4.15
CA ASP A 33 -16.33 1.76 -3.22
C ASP A 33 -16.60 2.63 -1.99
N ARG A 34 -15.62 3.42 -1.58
CA ARG A 34 -15.78 4.45 -0.56
C ARG A 34 -16.74 5.54 -1.00
N HIS A 35 -16.65 6.01 -2.25
CA HIS A 35 -17.58 7.01 -2.79
C HIS A 35 -18.99 6.46 -2.82
N ILE A 36 -19.17 5.22 -3.29
CA ILE A 36 -20.47 4.53 -3.24
C ILE A 36 -20.98 4.48 -1.79
N CYS A 37 -20.13 4.07 -0.83
CA CYS A 37 -20.48 3.98 0.59
C CYS A 37 -21.01 5.30 1.15
N VAL A 38 -20.25 6.39 0.96
CA VAL A 38 -20.55 7.72 1.49
C VAL A 38 -21.77 8.33 0.78
N ASN A 39 -21.81 8.24 -0.55
CA ASN A 39 -22.94 8.75 -1.34
C ASN A 39 -24.22 7.96 -1.12
N GLY A 40 -24.12 6.72 -0.63
CA GLY A 40 -25.23 5.85 -0.24
C GLY A 40 -25.69 6.03 1.22
N GLY A 41 -25.15 7.03 1.93
CA GLY A 41 -25.50 7.35 3.32
C GLY A 41 -24.83 6.45 4.36
N GLY A 42 -23.91 5.57 3.95
CA GLY A 42 -23.11 4.73 4.84
C GLY A 42 -21.84 5.43 5.33
N THR A 43 -21.18 4.81 6.31
CA THR A 43 -19.86 5.26 6.80
C THR A 43 -18.81 4.18 6.49
N CYS A 44 -17.70 4.58 5.87
CA CYS A 44 -16.58 3.68 5.61
C CYS A 44 -15.63 3.67 6.81
N ASN A 45 -15.54 2.53 7.49
CA ASN A 45 -14.66 2.37 8.64
C ASN A 45 -13.40 1.59 8.25
N ILE A 46 -12.23 2.19 8.44
CA ILE A 46 -10.94 1.58 8.12
C ILE A 46 -10.52 0.72 9.32
N THR A 47 -10.44 -0.60 9.13
CA THR A 47 -10.02 -1.54 10.17
C THR A 47 -8.52 -1.77 10.14
N THR A 48 -7.92 -1.84 8.95
CA THR A 48 -6.48 -2.04 8.77
C THR A 48 -6.02 -1.23 7.55
N ASP A 49 -5.07 -0.31 7.69
CA ASP A 49 -4.57 0.46 6.54
C ASP A 49 -3.45 -0.29 5.77
N GLY A 50 -2.69 -1.14 6.47
CA GLY A 50 -1.55 -1.88 5.91
C GLY A 50 -0.22 -1.15 6.02
N TYR A 51 -0.23 0.14 6.43
CA TYR A 51 0.95 0.96 6.66
C TYR A 51 2.08 0.21 7.39
N TYR A 52 1.83 -0.33 8.59
CA TYR A 52 2.87 -1.00 9.37
C TYR A 52 3.36 -2.30 8.73
N ILE A 53 2.45 -3.07 8.12
CA ILE A 53 2.79 -4.36 7.51
C ILE A 53 3.71 -4.15 6.31
N VAL A 54 3.33 -3.23 5.42
CA VAL A 54 4.08 -2.93 4.20
C VAL A 54 5.43 -2.29 4.54
N ASN A 55 5.48 -1.35 5.50
CA ASN A 55 6.75 -0.74 5.93
C ASN A 55 7.73 -1.79 6.47
N VAL A 56 7.28 -2.67 7.37
CA VAL A 56 8.12 -3.73 7.93
C VAL A 56 8.61 -4.68 6.83
N LEU A 57 7.74 -5.06 5.89
CA LEU A 57 8.13 -5.89 4.74
C LEU A 57 9.21 -5.21 3.88
N CYS A 58 9.05 -3.92 3.57
CA CYS A 58 10.05 -3.17 2.81
C CYS A 58 11.40 -3.12 3.51
N ILE A 59 11.41 -2.92 4.84
CA ILE A 59 12.65 -2.93 5.64
C ILE A 59 13.31 -4.31 5.57
N ILE A 60 12.55 -5.39 5.77
CA ILE A 60 13.08 -6.76 5.72
C ILE A 60 13.68 -7.06 4.34
N ILE A 61 12.95 -6.73 3.27
CA ILE A 61 13.44 -6.94 1.89
C ILE A 61 14.73 -6.15 1.67
N GLY A 62 14.76 -4.86 2.04
CA GLY A 62 15.95 -4.02 1.92
C GLY A 62 17.16 -4.59 2.69
N VAL A 63 16.93 -5.06 3.91
CA VAL A 63 17.92 -5.73 4.78
C VAL A 63 18.48 -6.98 4.10
N VAL A 64 17.62 -7.87 3.62
CA VAL A 64 18.02 -9.13 2.98
C VAL A 64 18.77 -8.85 1.67
N THR A 65 18.27 -7.95 0.83
CA THR A 65 18.94 -7.57 -0.42
C THR A 65 20.29 -6.90 -0.15
N PHE A 66 20.38 -6.08 0.90
CA PHE A 66 21.63 -5.42 1.27
C PHE A 66 22.72 -6.42 1.65
N TRP A 67 22.44 -7.32 2.60
CA TRP A 67 23.43 -8.31 3.04
C TRP A 67 23.66 -9.43 2.02
N GLY A 68 22.62 -9.85 1.29
CA GLY A 68 22.70 -10.97 0.34
C GLY A 68 23.38 -10.61 -0.98
N PHE A 69 23.22 -9.38 -1.47
CA PHE A 69 23.70 -9.02 -2.81
C PHE A 69 24.52 -7.73 -2.83
N ILE A 70 23.98 -6.64 -2.28
CA ILE A 70 24.59 -5.30 -2.45
C ILE A 70 25.96 -5.24 -1.77
N LYS A 71 26.05 -5.61 -0.49
CA LYS A 71 27.29 -5.58 0.28
C LYS A 71 28.41 -6.40 -0.37
N PRO A 72 28.25 -7.70 -0.69
CA PRO A 72 29.34 -8.49 -1.28
C PRO A 72 29.72 -7.96 -2.67
N LYS A 73 28.77 -7.53 -3.50
CA LYS A 73 29.07 -6.97 -4.82
C LYS A 73 29.78 -5.62 -4.74
N ALA A 74 29.38 -4.76 -3.81
CA ALA A 74 30.07 -3.49 -3.58
C ALA A 74 31.52 -3.71 -3.12
N LEU A 75 31.75 -4.63 -2.19
CA LEU A 75 33.11 -4.98 -1.73
C LEU A 75 33.96 -5.61 -2.85
N GLN A 76 33.35 -6.46 -3.68
CA GLN A 76 34.01 -7.00 -4.87
C GLN A 76 34.41 -5.88 -5.81
N LEU A 77 33.50 -4.97 -6.18
CA LEU A 77 33.78 -3.85 -7.07
C LEU A 77 34.85 -2.90 -6.51
N GLN A 78 34.87 -2.68 -5.19
CA GLN A 78 35.89 -1.88 -4.52
C GLN A 78 37.29 -2.49 -4.55
N SER A 79 37.42 -3.81 -4.67
CA SER A 79 38.72 -4.46 -4.76
C SER A 79 39.31 -4.43 -6.18
N LEU A 80 38.54 -4.01 -7.20
CA LEU A 80 39.06 -3.90 -8.55
C LEU A 80 39.99 -2.69 -8.70
N PRO A 81 41.16 -2.87 -9.34
CA PRO A 81 42.05 -1.76 -9.64
C PRO A 81 41.41 -0.78 -10.62
N LEU A 82 41.78 0.51 -10.52
CA LEU A 82 41.25 1.62 -11.33
C LEU A 82 41.24 1.36 -12.85
N ARG A 83 42.12 0.48 -13.35
CA ARG A 83 42.17 0.08 -14.76
C ARG A 83 40.88 -0.58 -15.26
N ALA A 84 40.18 -1.32 -14.39
CA ALA A 84 38.92 -1.98 -14.73
C ALA A 84 37.73 -1.02 -14.90
N TRP A 85 37.90 0.24 -14.48
CA TRP A 85 36.88 1.28 -14.57
C TRP A 85 37.08 2.21 -15.78
N ARG A 86 38.11 1.99 -16.61
CA ARG A 86 38.32 2.78 -17.84
C ARG A 86 37.19 2.49 -18.83
N ILE A 87 36.46 3.53 -19.20
CA ILE A 87 35.51 3.50 -20.31
C ILE A 87 36.32 3.53 -21.61
N ALA A 88 36.00 2.65 -22.56
CA ALA A 88 36.57 2.74 -23.90
C ALA A 88 35.90 3.92 -24.63
N GLU A 89 36.68 4.96 -24.91
CA GLU A 89 36.26 6.04 -25.81
C GLU A 89 35.99 5.44 -27.19
N GLN A 90 34.78 5.68 -27.74
CA GLN A 90 34.44 5.36 -29.13
C GLN A 90 34.73 6.55 -30.02
#